data_AF-A0A6A6KRB6-F1
#
_entry.id   AF-A0A6A6KRB6-F1
#
_cell.length_a   1.000
_cell.length_b   1.000
_cell.length_c   1.000
_cell.angle_alpha   90.00
_cell.angle_beta   90.00
_cell.angle_gamma   90.00
#
_symmetry.space_group_name_H-M   'P 1'
#
loop_
_entity.id
_entity.type
_entity.pdbx_description
1 polymer ?
#
loop_
_entity_poly.entity_id
_entity_poly.type
_entity_poly.pdbx_seq_one_letter_code
_entity_poly.pdbx_strand_id
1 'polypeptide(L)'
;MDSEFPGFLRKTPRRSDELSAFADMKFNVDNMKIIQLGITLSDENGIIAGTWEFNFKFLIETEVFYDPKSIEFLKESGIDFEELRINGIDQLFFSNMFTHVLSRHRDLKWLTFHGLYDLAYMVKLVTKKPLPVSMLDFTEIIATVFGCCVLDVKYMARLYDDLHRGELGLEKLAKILGVKRVGGSHQAGSDSLLTARVFARMKTMYGIEESRFVGSCMASPLGFANQYQAQLQTTLMYLAAIAGAQRQAPTMPPQACSSSFSSLVTLALLALVHLHFQMAPQPAMQQGAYYMQHPQAAAMAQQLGIFPPKMTLQFNRKCRILSSDTKQPFMNAGIQFN
;
A
#
# COMPACT_ATOMS: atom_id res chain seq x y z
N MET A 1 -1.53 3.80 3.70
CA MET A 1 -2.96 3.68 3.37
C MET A 1 -3.48 2.38 3.96
N ASP A 2 -4.79 2.30 4.17
CA ASP A 2 -5.51 1.13 4.70
C ASP A 2 -6.99 1.21 4.28
N SER A 3 -7.73 0.11 4.24
CA SER A 3 -9.14 0.10 3.90
C SER A 3 -9.99 -0.84 4.76
N GLU A 4 -11.24 -0.44 4.98
CA GLU A 4 -12.26 -1.30 5.58
C GLU A 4 -13.31 -1.65 4.54
N PHE A 5 -13.72 -2.92 4.50
CA PHE A 5 -14.63 -3.45 3.48
C PHE A 5 -15.49 -4.59 4.06
N PRO A 6 -16.55 -5.05 3.38
CA PRO A 6 -17.54 -5.93 3.99
C PRO A 6 -17.11 -7.42 4.01
N GLY A 7 -15.84 -7.70 4.30
CA GLY A 7 -15.33 -9.05 4.54
C GLY A 7 -15.05 -9.85 3.27
N PHE A 8 -15.42 -11.16 3.28
CA PHE A 8 -15.00 -12.14 2.28
C PHE A 8 -16.15 -13.06 1.88
N LEU A 9 -16.51 -13.07 0.59
CA LEU A 9 -17.48 -14.01 0.02
C LEU A 9 -16.83 -15.39 -0.22
N ARG A 10 -15.58 -15.38 -0.71
CA ARG A 10 -14.69 -16.54 -0.78
C ARG A 10 -13.58 -16.38 0.22
N LYS A 11 -13.40 -17.40 1.07
CA LYS A 11 -12.31 -17.45 2.03
C LYS A 11 -11.11 -18.12 1.37
N THR A 12 -9.96 -17.47 1.42
CA THR A 12 -8.70 -18.06 0.96
C THR A 12 -8.08 -18.92 2.06
N PRO A 13 -7.89 -20.23 1.86
CA PRO A 13 -7.14 -21.08 2.78
C PRO A 13 -5.70 -20.60 2.98
N ARG A 14 -5.14 -20.79 4.18
CA ARG A 14 -3.76 -20.33 4.52
C ARG A 14 -2.66 -20.90 3.62
N ARG A 15 -2.87 -22.07 3.01
CA ARG A 15 -1.90 -22.79 2.17
C ARG A 15 -2.26 -22.75 0.68
N SER A 16 -3.08 -21.78 0.27
CA SER A 16 -3.43 -21.60 -1.14
C SER A 16 -2.20 -21.16 -1.92
N ASP A 17 -2.06 -21.65 -3.15
CA ASP A 17 -1.12 -21.08 -4.10
C ASP A 17 -1.54 -19.64 -4.47
N GLU A 18 -0.59 -18.89 -5.02
CA GLU A 18 -0.75 -17.47 -5.32
C GLU A 18 -1.85 -17.17 -6.34
N LEU A 19 -2.07 -18.07 -7.31
CA LEU A 19 -3.09 -17.88 -8.34
C LEU A 19 -4.49 -18.08 -7.75
N SER A 20 -4.69 -19.13 -6.95
CA SER A 20 -5.94 -19.36 -6.23
C SER A 20 -6.25 -18.21 -5.27
N ALA A 21 -5.23 -17.78 -4.53
CA ALA A 21 -5.27 -16.63 -3.65
C ALA A 21 -5.71 -15.34 -4.36
N PHE A 22 -5.09 -15.03 -5.50
CA PHE A 22 -5.47 -13.88 -6.31
C PHE A 22 -6.88 -14.00 -6.89
N ALA A 23 -7.28 -15.19 -7.33
CA ALA A 23 -8.62 -15.44 -7.86
C ALA A 23 -9.71 -15.19 -6.80
N ASP A 24 -9.49 -15.61 -5.56
CA ASP A 24 -10.39 -15.34 -4.44
C ASP A 24 -10.46 -13.84 -4.11
N MET A 25 -9.31 -13.17 -4.02
CA MET A 25 -9.26 -11.73 -3.81
C MET A 25 -10.02 -10.98 -4.92
N LYS A 26 -9.74 -11.32 -6.17
CA LYS A 26 -10.44 -10.74 -7.32
C LYS A 26 -11.94 -10.93 -7.22
N PHE A 27 -12.39 -12.17 -6.94
CA PHE A 27 -13.81 -12.45 -6.78
C PHE A 27 -14.44 -11.62 -5.66
N ASN A 28 -13.77 -11.51 -4.51
CA ASN A 28 -14.26 -10.71 -3.39
C ASN A 28 -14.34 -9.22 -3.75
N VAL A 29 -13.24 -8.64 -4.22
CA VAL A 29 -13.15 -7.20 -4.50
C VAL A 29 -14.08 -6.81 -5.64
N ASP A 30 -14.24 -7.59 -6.69
CA ASP A 30 -15.14 -7.26 -7.80
C ASP A 30 -16.61 -7.21 -7.37
N ASN A 31 -17.02 -8.12 -6.48
CA ASN A 31 -18.42 -8.25 -6.06
C ASN A 31 -18.81 -7.36 -4.89
N MET A 32 -17.85 -6.77 -4.17
CA MET A 32 -18.11 -5.95 -2.98
C MET A 32 -17.69 -4.50 -3.14
N LYS A 33 -18.27 -3.63 -2.31
CA LYS A 33 -17.95 -2.20 -2.25
C LYS A 33 -17.09 -1.91 -1.02
N ILE A 34 -16.07 -1.08 -1.20
CA ILE A 34 -15.28 -0.53 -0.08
C ILE A 34 -16.15 0.33 0.84
N ILE A 35 -15.85 0.34 2.14
CA ILE A 35 -16.61 1.08 3.18
C ILE A 35 -15.81 2.30 3.64
N GLN A 36 -14.54 2.13 3.98
CA GLN A 36 -13.64 3.23 4.34
C GLN A 36 -12.31 3.12 3.61
N LEU A 37 -11.69 4.28 3.34
CA LEU A 37 -10.31 4.40 2.88
C LEU A 37 -9.55 5.39 3.77
N GLY A 38 -8.42 4.96 4.30
CA GLY A 38 -7.51 5.78 5.08
C GLY A 38 -6.28 6.17 4.29
N ILE A 39 -5.98 7.47 4.24
CA ILE A 39 -4.77 8.01 3.63
C ILE A 39 -4.05 8.88 4.66
N THR A 40 -2.82 8.49 4.99
CA THR A 40 -1.88 9.30 5.77
C THR A 40 -0.77 9.76 4.86
N LEU A 41 -0.47 11.06 4.89
CA LEU A 41 0.65 11.66 4.20
C LEU A 41 1.76 11.97 5.19
N SER A 42 2.99 11.56 4.87
CA SER A 42 4.20 11.88 5.63
C SER A 42 5.34 12.26 4.71
N ASP A 43 6.31 12.99 5.24
CA ASP A 43 7.58 13.21 4.55
C ASP A 43 8.52 11.98 4.68
N GLU A 44 9.73 12.11 4.11
CA GLU A 44 10.76 11.07 4.13
C GLU A 44 11.33 10.75 5.52
N ASN A 45 11.16 11.67 6.48
CA ASN A 45 11.58 11.54 7.88
C ASN A 45 10.47 10.94 8.75
N GLY A 46 9.30 10.67 8.18
CA GLY A 46 8.14 10.14 8.88
C GLY A 46 7.35 11.20 9.65
N ILE A 47 7.55 12.49 9.36
CA ILE A 47 6.74 13.58 9.92
C ILE A 47 5.39 13.56 9.20
N ILE A 48 4.31 13.41 9.96
CA ILE A 48 2.95 13.32 9.43
C ILE A 48 2.43 14.71 9.07
N ALA A 49 2.09 14.90 7.80
CA ALA A 49 1.44 16.13 7.31
C ALA A 49 -0.08 16.09 7.54
N GLY A 50 -0.70 14.92 7.43
CA GLY A 50 -2.15 14.77 7.63
C GLY A 50 -2.62 13.33 7.52
N THR A 51 -3.83 13.08 7.99
CA THR A 51 -4.53 11.80 7.84
C THR A 51 -5.99 12.07 7.52
N TRP A 52 -6.49 11.42 6.48
CA TRP A 52 -7.87 11.52 6.01
C TRP A 52 -8.51 10.14 6.05
N GLU A 53 -9.75 10.10 6.52
CA GLU A 53 -10.61 8.93 6.46
C GLU A 53 -11.80 9.25 5.56
N PHE A 54 -11.87 8.56 4.43
CA PHE A 54 -12.95 8.68 3.46
C PHE A 54 -13.99 7.62 3.77
N ASN A 55 -15.19 8.08 4.12
CA ASN A 55 -16.34 7.25 4.47
C ASN A 55 -17.26 7.13 3.27
N PHE A 56 -17.32 5.95 2.64
CA PHE A 56 -18.10 5.75 1.42
C PHE A 56 -19.56 5.44 1.72
N LYS A 57 -20.43 5.84 0.79
CA LYS A 57 -21.84 5.49 0.86
C LYS A 57 -22.01 3.99 0.81
N PHE A 58 -22.63 3.44 1.84
CA PHE A 58 -22.86 2.00 1.98
C PHE A 58 -24.23 1.74 2.61
N LEU A 59 -25.06 0.94 1.94
CA LEU A 59 -26.44 0.67 2.34
C LEU A 59 -26.65 -0.83 2.49
N ILE A 60 -26.63 -1.32 3.72
CA ILE A 60 -26.75 -2.76 4.00
C ILE A 60 -28.04 -3.34 3.39
N GLU A 61 -29.11 -2.56 3.32
CA GLU A 61 -30.42 -2.97 2.80
C GLU A 61 -30.40 -3.25 1.29
N THR A 62 -29.50 -2.60 0.55
CA THR A 62 -29.43 -2.71 -0.92
C THR A 62 -28.20 -3.46 -1.40
N GLU A 63 -27.14 -3.56 -0.60
CA GLU A 63 -25.95 -4.33 -0.96
C GLU A 63 -26.25 -5.83 -0.85
N VAL A 64 -26.20 -6.54 -1.97
CA VAL A 64 -26.48 -7.99 -2.03
C VAL A 64 -25.28 -8.82 -1.55
N PHE A 65 -24.07 -8.27 -1.61
CA PHE A 65 -22.83 -8.99 -1.38
C PHE A 65 -22.04 -8.38 -0.22
N TYR A 66 -22.09 -9.04 0.93
CA TYR A 66 -21.27 -8.75 2.12
C TYR A 66 -21.19 -9.98 3.03
N ASP A 67 -20.17 -10.03 3.91
CA ASP A 67 -20.10 -10.96 5.04
C ASP A 67 -20.79 -10.33 6.27
N PRO A 68 -21.91 -10.88 6.77
CA PRO A 68 -22.61 -10.34 7.93
C PRO A 68 -21.73 -10.21 9.18
N LYS A 69 -20.78 -11.13 9.38
CA LYS A 69 -19.87 -11.07 10.54
C LYS A 69 -18.93 -9.87 10.44
N SER A 70 -18.52 -9.53 9.22
CA SER A 70 -17.70 -8.34 8.98
C SER A 70 -18.48 -7.06 9.24
N ILE A 71 -19.76 -7.01 8.87
CA ILE A 71 -20.61 -5.84 9.16
C ILE A 71 -20.78 -5.66 10.68
N GLU A 72 -21.02 -6.74 11.41
CA GLU A 72 -21.13 -6.70 12.88
C GLU A 72 -19.82 -6.23 13.53
N PHE A 73 -18.70 -6.82 13.13
CA PHE A 73 -17.37 -6.41 13.59
C PHE A 73 -17.07 -4.93 13.34
N LEU A 74 -17.41 -4.41 12.17
CA LEU A 74 -17.19 -3.01 11.82
C LEU A 74 -18.10 -2.07 12.63
N LYS A 75 -19.34 -2.48 12.92
CA LYS A 75 -20.22 -1.74 13.84
C LYS A 75 -19.63 -1.68 15.25
N GLU A 76 -19.12 -2.80 15.75
CA GLU A 76 -18.43 -2.85 17.07
C GLU A 76 -17.17 -1.98 17.10
N SER A 77 -16.49 -1.86 15.95
CA SER A 77 -15.30 -1.01 15.78
C SER A 77 -15.64 0.47 15.62
N GLY A 78 -16.93 0.84 15.60
CA GLY A 78 -17.41 2.21 15.62
C GLY A 78 -17.83 2.77 14.25
N ILE A 79 -17.96 1.94 13.21
CA ILE A 79 -18.51 2.38 11.93
C ILE A 79 -20.03 2.55 12.04
N ASP A 80 -20.50 3.78 11.85
CA ASP A 80 -21.91 4.13 11.81
C ASP A 80 -22.46 3.97 10.39
N PHE A 81 -23.05 2.81 10.10
CA PHE A 81 -23.62 2.51 8.79
C PHE A 81 -24.83 3.39 8.42
N GLU A 82 -25.53 3.98 9.39
CA GLU A 82 -26.61 4.90 9.09
C GLU A 82 -26.04 6.25 8.61
N GLU A 83 -24.95 6.71 9.22
CA GLU A 83 -24.20 7.87 8.74
C GLU A 83 -23.61 7.62 7.34
N LEU A 84 -23.05 6.44 7.08
CA LEU A 84 -22.59 6.07 5.73
C LEU A 84 -23.72 6.09 4.71
N ARG A 85 -24.91 5.62 5.07
CA ARG A 85 -26.08 5.63 4.19
C ARG A 85 -26.51 7.05 3.82
N ILE A 86 -26.57 7.96 4.80
CA ILE A 86 -27.10 9.31 4.62
C ILE A 86 -26.04 10.24 4.01
N ASN A 87 -24.84 10.26 4.59
CA ASN A 87 -23.80 11.26 4.31
C ASN A 87 -22.53 10.67 3.68
N GLY A 88 -22.50 9.36 3.40
CA GLY A 88 -21.34 8.72 2.78
C GLY A 88 -21.03 9.24 1.37
N ILE A 89 -19.74 9.21 1.04
CA ILE A 89 -19.20 9.70 -0.22
C ILE A 89 -19.59 8.75 -1.36
N ASP A 90 -20.11 9.30 -2.46
CA ASP A 90 -20.33 8.54 -3.68
C ASP A 90 -18.99 8.05 -4.26
N GLN A 91 -18.88 6.74 -4.51
CA GLN A 91 -17.63 6.13 -4.94
C GLN A 91 -17.18 6.60 -6.32
N LEU A 92 -18.12 6.87 -7.23
CA LEU A 92 -17.80 7.34 -8.58
C LEU A 92 -17.28 8.79 -8.53
N PHE A 93 -17.92 9.64 -7.73
CA PHE A 93 -17.45 10.99 -7.46
C PHE A 93 -16.05 11.00 -6.86
N PHE A 94 -15.81 10.22 -5.79
CA PHE A 94 -14.48 10.10 -5.20
C PHE A 94 -13.45 9.60 -6.22
N SER A 95 -13.77 8.54 -6.96
CA SER A 95 -12.88 7.96 -7.97
C SER A 95 -12.47 8.98 -9.04
N ASN A 96 -13.42 9.78 -9.55
CA ASN A 96 -13.13 10.84 -10.52
C ASN A 96 -12.12 11.83 -9.95
N MET A 97 -12.33 12.30 -8.72
CA MET A 97 -11.46 13.28 -8.09
C MET A 97 -10.09 12.71 -7.72
N PHE A 98 -10.07 11.51 -7.18
CA PHE A 98 -8.85 10.85 -6.76
C PHE A 98 -7.94 10.49 -7.94
N THR A 99 -8.52 10.14 -9.10
CA THR A 99 -7.76 9.93 -10.33
C THR A 99 -6.97 11.17 -10.74
N HIS A 100 -7.53 12.37 -10.54
CA HIS A 100 -6.80 13.62 -10.79
C HIS A 100 -5.63 13.80 -9.82
N VAL A 101 -5.79 13.48 -8.53
CA VAL A 101 -4.70 13.51 -7.55
C VAL A 101 -3.57 12.58 -7.98
N LEU A 102 -3.87 11.32 -8.31
CA LEU A 102 -2.88 10.35 -8.76
C LEU A 102 -2.18 10.76 -10.07
N SER A 103 -2.89 11.45 -10.97
CA SER A 103 -2.28 11.96 -12.22
C SER A 103 -1.24 13.06 -11.99
N ARG A 104 -1.37 13.82 -10.88
CA ARG A 104 -0.47 14.94 -10.55
C ARG A 104 0.68 14.53 -9.64
N HIS A 105 0.50 13.50 -8.82
CA HIS A 105 1.46 13.09 -7.80
C HIS A 105 2.01 11.68 -8.08
N ARG A 106 2.82 11.58 -9.14
CA ARG A 106 3.39 10.32 -9.66
C ARG A 106 4.65 9.85 -8.92
N ASP A 107 5.20 10.73 -8.09
CA ASP A 107 6.41 10.56 -7.29
C ASP A 107 6.13 10.09 -5.86
N LEU A 108 4.86 9.88 -5.50
CA LEU A 108 4.46 9.37 -4.21
C LEU A 108 4.95 7.93 -3.99
N LYS A 109 5.34 7.64 -2.75
CA LYS A 109 5.59 6.30 -2.26
C LYS A 109 4.36 5.80 -1.52
N TRP A 110 3.90 4.62 -1.87
CA TRP A 110 2.72 4.00 -1.28
C TRP A 110 3.15 3.00 -0.21
N LEU A 111 2.51 3.11 0.95
CA LEU A 111 2.81 2.29 2.12
C LEU A 111 1.55 1.59 2.60
N THR A 112 1.61 0.28 2.77
CA THR A 112 0.52 -0.58 3.23
C THR A 112 0.96 -1.49 4.37
N PHE A 113 -0.01 -2.12 5.06
CA PHE A 113 0.27 -3.23 5.99
C PHE A 113 -0.57 -4.44 5.61
N HIS A 114 0.04 -5.46 5.01
CA HIS A 114 -0.68 -6.60 4.42
C HIS A 114 -1.73 -6.17 3.38
N GLY A 115 -1.44 -5.12 2.61
CA GLY A 115 -2.44 -4.34 1.90
C GLY A 115 -2.74 -4.77 0.47
N LEU A 116 -2.63 -6.06 0.17
CA LEU A 116 -2.98 -6.57 -1.16
C LEU A 116 -4.46 -6.28 -1.51
N TYR A 117 -5.37 -6.47 -0.54
CA TYR A 117 -6.78 -6.10 -0.70
C TYR A 117 -6.97 -4.59 -0.80
N ASP A 118 -6.24 -3.78 -0.01
CA ASP A 118 -6.31 -2.32 -0.08
C ASP A 118 -5.94 -1.82 -1.49
N LEU A 119 -4.83 -2.31 -2.03
CA LEU A 119 -4.38 -2.00 -3.38
C LEU A 119 -5.40 -2.46 -4.43
N ALA A 120 -5.98 -3.65 -4.27
CA ALA A 120 -7.01 -4.16 -5.16
C ALA A 120 -8.28 -3.29 -5.16
N TYR A 121 -8.77 -2.86 -3.99
CA TYR A 121 -9.89 -1.92 -3.92
C TYR A 121 -9.53 -0.57 -4.57
N MET A 122 -8.31 -0.07 -4.36
CA MET A 122 -7.89 1.17 -4.99
C MET A 122 -7.81 1.03 -6.52
N VAL A 123 -7.28 -0.07 -7.05
CA VAL A 123 -7.29 -0.35 -8.50
C VAL A 123 -8.72 -0.38 -9.03
N LYS A 124 -9.63 -1.08 -8.35
CA LYS A 124 -11.06 -1.11 -8.73
C LYS A 124 -11.66 0.30 -8.73
N LEU A 125 -11.40 1.09 -7.67
CA LEU A 125 -11.89 2.46 -7.56
C LEU A 125 -11.37 3.32 -8.72
N VAL A 126 -10.07 3.37 -8.98
CA VAL A 126 -9.48 4.29 -9.96
C VAL A 126 -9.73 3.86 -11.40
N THR A 127 -9.73 2.55 -11.68
CA THR A 127 -9.98 2.05 -13.05
C THR A 127 -11.47 1.99 -13.39
N LYS A 128 -12.35 1.97 -12.37
CA LYS A 128 -13.81 1.84 -12.50
C LYS A 128 -14.20 0.58 -13.27
N LYS A 129 -13.35 -0.44 -13.23
CA LYS A 129 -13.49 -1.70 -13.94
C LYS A 129 -13.29 -2.85 -12.95
N PRO A 130 -13.83 -4.04 -13.27
CA PRO A 130 -13.41 -5.26 -12.59
C PRO A 130 -11.88 -5.40 -12.65
N LEU A 131 -11.31 -6.03 -11.64
CA LEU A 131 -9.88 -6.34 -11.60
C LEU A 131 -9.48 -7.21 -12.81
N PRO A 132 -8.24 -7.10 -13.31
CA PRO A 132 -7.81 -7.91 -14.44
C PRO A 132 -7.76 -9.40 -14.07
N VAL A 133 -7.90 -10.26 -15.07
CA VAL A 133 -7.94 -11.72 -14.87
C VAL A 133 -6.57 -12.27 -14.48
N SER A 134 -5.50 -11.71 -15.06
CA SER A 134 -4.14 -12.17 -14.77
C SER A 134 -3.50 -11.35 -13.65
N MET A 135 -2.66 -12.02 -12.85
CA MET A 135 -1.85 -11.36 -11.83
C MET A 135 -0.82 -10.41 -12.46
N LEU A 136 -0.30 -10.75 -13.66
CA LEU A 136 0.63 -9.90 -14.38
C LEU A 136 -0.01 -8.55 -14.73
N ASP A 137 -1.18 -8.57 -15.38
CA ASP A 137 -1.93 -7.34 -15.72
C ASP A 137 -2.28 -6.55 -14.45
N PHE A 138 -2.61 -7.24 -13.35
CA PHE A 138 -2.84 -6.57 -12.06
C PHE A 138 -1.59 -5.82 -11.59
N THR A 139 -0.42 -6.46 -11.65
CA THR A 139 0.84 -5.79 -11.28
C THR A 139 1.21 -4.63 -12.19
N GLU A 140 0.95 -4.74 -13.50
CA GLU A 140 1.16 -3.65 -14.45
C GLU A 140 0.26 -2.46 -14.16
N ILE A 141 -1.00 -2.71 -13.80
CA ILE A 141 -1.93 -1.65 -13.38
C ILE A 141 -1.46 -1.01 -12.07
N ILE A 142 -1.03 -1.80 -11.08
CA ILE A 142 -0.46 -1.25 -9.83
C ILE A 142 0.71 -0.33 -10.13
N ALA A 143 1.67 -0.77 -10.94
CA ALA A 143 2.82 0.04 -11.34
C ALA A 143 2.40 1.32 -12.09
N THR A 144 1.36 1.24 -12.90
CA THR A 144 0.82 2.39 -13.66
C THR A 144 0.10 3.40 -12.77
N VAL A 145 -0.64 2.94 -11.77
CA VAL A 145 -1.49 3.76 -10.90
C VAL A 145 -0.70 4.35 -9.73
N PHE A 146 0.12 3.54 -9.07
CA PHE A 146 0.85 3.88 -7.84
C PHE A 146 2.33 4.17 -8.08
N GLY A 147 2.81 4.07 -9.32
CA GLY A 147 4.21 4.24 -9.65
C GLY A 147 5.06 3.04 -9.22
N CYS A 148 6.37 3.22 -9.15
CA CYS A 148 7.29 2.12 -8.87
C CYS A 148 7.36 1.77 -7.37
N CYS A 149 7.02 2.68 -6.45
CA CYS A 149 7.30 2.49 -5.02
C CYS A 149 6.03 2.16 -4.24
N VAL A 150 5.74 0.86 -4.10
CA VAL A 150 4.76 0.33 -3.16
C VAL A 150 5.48 -0.57 -2.15
N LEU A 151 5.35 -0.24 -0.87
CA LEU A 151 6.01 -0.88 0.26
C LEU A 151 4.96 -1.51 1.19
N ASP A 152 5.18 -2.76 1.59
CA ASP A 152 4.33 -3.41 2.58
C ASP A 152 5.10 -3.63 3.89
N VAL A 153 4.66 -2.94 4.94
CA VAL A 153 5.29 -2.96 6.26
C VAL A 153 5.33 -4.38 6.85
N LYS A 154 4.27 -5.17 6.62
CA LYS A 154 4.22 -6.55 7.14
C LYS A 154 5.21 -7.45 6.40
N TYR A 155 5.37 -7.26 5.09
CA TYR A 155 6.41 -7.93 4.33
C TYR A 155 7.82 -7.54 4.82
N MET A 156 8.07 -6.25 5.03
CA MET A 156 9.36 -5.75 5.51
C MET A 156 9.72 -6.34 6.89
N ALA A 157 8.74 -6.44 7.78
CA ALA A 157 8.92 -7.05 9.11
C ALA A 157 9.35 -8.53 9.06
N ARG A 158 9.20 -9.23 7.92
CA ARG A 158 9.63 -10.64 7.79
C ARG A 158 11.14 -10.83 7.88
N LEU A 159 11.90 -9.79 7.53
CA LEU A 159 13.36 -9.86 7.52
C LEU A 159 13.97 -9.70 8.91
N TYR A 160 13.15 -9.49 9.94
CA TYR A 160 13.58 -9.18 11.30
C TYR A 160 12.97 -10.18 12.29
N ASP A 161 13.84 -10.94 12.96
CA ASP A 161 13.45 -12.01 13.90
C ASP A 161 12.70 -11.48 15.12
N ASP A 162 13.13 -10.33 15.65
CA ASP A 162 12.49 -9.64 16.77
C ASP A 162 11.11 -9.07 16.41
N LEU A 163 10.84 -8.85 15.12
CA LEU A 163 9.52 -8.54 14.59
C LEU A 163 8.72 -9.80 14.22
N HIS A 164 9.12 -10.96 14.76
CA HIS A 164 8.43 -12.25 14.63
C HIS A 164 8.17 -12.63 13.18
N ARG A 165 9.14 -12.33 12.31
CA ARG A 165 9.09 -12.69 10.88
C ARG A 165 7.77 -12.27 10.21
N GLY A 166 7.22 -11.12 10.61
CA GLY A 166 6.01 -10.55 10.01
C GLY A 166 4.73 -11.34 10.27
N GLU A 167 4.69 -12.22 11.28
CA GLU A 167 3.49 -12.99 11.64
C GLU A 167 2.46 -12.17 12.44
N LEU A 168 2.87 -11.02 12.98
CA LEU A 168 2.05 -10.18 13.83
C LEU A 168 1.06 -9.32 13.02
N GLY A 169 -0.03 -8.94 13.68
CA GLY A 169 -0.93 -7.87 13.20
C GLY A 169 -0.38 -6.48 13.54
N LEU A 170 -0.90 -5.45 12.87
CA LEU A 170 -0.42 -4.07 12.97
C LEU A 170 -0.36 -3.57 14.42
N GLU A 171 -1.41 -3.81 15.21
CA GLU A 171 -1.47 -3.40 16.62
C GLU A 171 -0.35 -4.04 17.47
N LYS A 172 -0.10 -5.34 17.30
CA LYS A 172 0.94 -6.05 18.03
C LYS A 172 2.34 -5.57 17.60
N LEU A 173 2.52 -5.32 16.31
CA LEU A 173 3.77 -4.78 15.78
C LEU A 173 4.04 -3.36 16.31
N ALA A 174 3.02 -2.50 16.33
CA ALA A 174 3.11 -1.15 16.89
C ALA A 174 3.50 -1.18 18.37
N LYS A 175 2.92 -2.10 19.15
CA LYS A 175 3.26 -2.29 20.56
C LYS A 175 4.73 -2.67 20.78
N ILE A 176 5.28 -3.59 19.98
CA ILE A 176 6.70 -3.97 20.05
C ILE A 176 7.61 -2.77 19.76
N LEU A 177 7.24 -1.97 18.76
CA LEU A 177 8.02 -0.80 18.34
C LEU A 177 7.82 0.44 19.21
N GLY A 178 6.96 0.37 20.24
CA GLY A 178 6.64 1.47 21.13
C GLY A 178 5.81 2.59 20.48
N VAL A 179 5.11 2.30 19.39
CA VAL A 179 4.28 3.26 18.65
C VAL A 179 2.86 3.25 19.21
N LYS A 180 2.35 4.42 19.62
CA LYS A 180 0.98 4.58 20.13
C LYS A 180 -0.01 4.87 19.00
N ARG A 181 -1.14 4.15 19.01
CA ARG A 181 -2.30 4.42 18.16
C ARG A 181 -2.97 5.76 18.52
N VAL A 182 -3.51 6.41 17.50
CA VAL A 182 -4.41 7.57 17.61
C VAL A 182 -5.66 7.26 16.77
N GLY A 183 -6.85 7.39 17.35
CA GLY A 183 -8.11 6.96 16.74
C GLY A 183 -8.55 5.55 17.16
N GLY A 184 -9.69 5.09 16.63
CA GLY A 184 -10.22 3.74 16.87
C GLY A 184 -9.43 2.67 16.12
N SER A 185 -9.31 1.47 16.68
CA SER A 185 -8.78 0.32 15.92
C SER A 185 -9.82 -0.13 14.90
N HIS A 186 -9.39 -0.64 13.75
CA HIS A 186 -10.28 -1.09 12.66
C HIS A 186 -11.12 0.05 12.09
N GLN A 187 -10.45 1.18 11.89
CA GLN A 187 -10.94 2.35 11.19
C GLN A 187 -9.81 2.83 10.29
N ALA A 188 -10.09 2.92 8.99
CA ALA A 188 -9.05 3.01 7.98
C ALA A 188 -8.11 4.22 8.19
N GLY A 189 -8.63 5.35 8.68
CA GLY A 189 -7.83 6.52 9.02
C GLY A 189 -6.80 6.24 10.11
N SER A 190 -7.25 5.66 11.23
CA SER A 190 -6.36 5.31 12.35
C SER A 190 -5.33 4.27 11.95
N ASP A 191 -5.74 3.24 11.21
CA ASP A 191 -4.86 2.16 10.78
C ASP A 191 -3.84 2.61 9.74
N SER A 192 -4.22 3.50 8.81
CA SER A 192 -3.28 4.11 7.87
C SER A 192 -2.22 4.98 8.58
N LEU A 193 -2.60 5.70 9.63
CA LEU A 193 -1.68 6.51 10.44
C LEU A 193 -0.74 5.63 11.26
N LEU A 194 -1.28 4.56 11.86
CA LEU A 194 -0.48 3.62 12.63
C LEU A 194 0.54 2.92 11.72
N THR A 195 0.12 2.53 10.51
CA THR A 195 1.00 1.96 9.48
C THR A 195 2.17 2.89 9.14
N ALA A 196 1.89 4.18 8.88
CA ALA A 196 2.94 5.17 8.60
C ALA A 196 3.93 5.34 9.76
N ARG A 197 3.43 5.41 11.00
CA ARG A 197 4.27 5.57 12.19
C ARG A 197 5.10 4.32 12.49
N VAL A 198 4.53 3.13 12.32
CA VAL A 198 5.24 1.87 12.43
C VAL A 198 6.39 1.81 11.43
N PHE A 199 6.13 2.14 10.16
CA PHE A 199 7.16 2.19 9.13
C PHE A 199 8.27 3.18 9.46
N ALA A 200 7.93 4.41 9.84
CA ALA A 200 8.93 5.41 10.24
C ALA A 200 9.79 4.91 11.39
N ARG A 201 9.17 4.27 12.40
CA ARG A 201 9.89 3.68 13.53
C ARG A 201 10.80 2.53 13.11
N MET A 202 10.34 1.65 12.22
CA MET A 202 11.15 0.56 11.65
C MET A 202 12.34 1.13 10.86
N LYS A 203 12.13 2.17 10.06
CA LYS A 203 13.20 2.83 9.29
C LYS A 203 14.30 3.36 10.20
N THR A 204 13.93 4.04 11.29
CA THR A 204 14.91 4.53 12.28
C THR A 204 15.62 3.38 13.02
N MET A 205 14.90 2.33 13.44
CA MET A 205 15.48 1.27 14.27
C MET A 205 16.39 0.31 13.50
N TYR A 206 16.03 -0.02 12.26
CA TYR A 206 16.69 -1.06 11.48
C TYR A 206 17.51 -0.53 10.28
N GLY A 207 17.57 0.80 10.08
CA GLY A 207 18.30 1.40 8.97
C GLY A 207 17.78 0.93 7.61
N ILE A 208 16.45 0.94 7.45
CA ILE A 208 15.80 0.37 6.26
C ILE A 208 16.12 1.21 5.02
N GLU A 209 16.77 0.58 4.06
CA GLU A 209 16.94 1.05 2.69
C GLU A 209 15.70 0.69 1.85
N GLU A 210 14.82 1.66 1.61
CA GLU A 210 13.53 1.47 0.91
C GLU A 210 13.67 0.83 -0.47
N SER A 211 14.78 1.12 -1.17
CA SER A 211 15.10 0.59 -2.51
C SER A 211 15.11 -0.94 -2.56
N ARG A 212 15.36 -1.61 -1.43
CA ARG A 212 15.37 -3.07 -1.31
C ARG A 212 13.97 -3.70 -1.34
N PHE A 213 12.92 -2.89 -1.18
CA PHE A 213 11.54 -3.35 -0.95
C PHE A 213 10.54 -2.83 -1.99
N VAL A 214 11.03 -2.06 -2.97
CA VAL A 214 10.23 -1.50 -4.06
C VAL A 214 9.52 -2.63 -4.81
N GLY A 215 8.19 -2.60 -4.86
CA GLY A 215 7.37 -3.61 -5.54
C GLY A 215 7.09 -4.88 -4.72
N SER A 216 7.56 -4.95 -3.48
CA SER A 216 7.44 -6.14 -2.62
C SER A 216 6.07 -6.33 -1.95
N CYS A 217 5.08 -5.45 -2.21
CA CYS A 217 3.69 -5.68 -1.78
C CYS A 217 3.11 -7.00 -2.31
N MET A 218 3.63 -7.47 -3.46
CA MET A 218 3.41 -8.81 -3.95
C MET A 218 4.48 -9.69 -3.33
N ALA A 219 4.17 -10.34 -2.21
CA ALA A 219 5.06 -11.32 -1.57
C ALA A 219 5.18 -12.62 -2.41
N SER A 220 5.44 -12.49 -3.71
CA SER A 220 5.53 -13.54 -4.70
C SER A 220 6.87 -13.53 -5.44
N PRO A 221 7.30 -14.66 -6.02
CA PRO A 221 8.38 -14.71 -7.00
C PRO A 221 8.17 -13.75 -8.19
N LEU A 222 6.93 -13.37 -8.48
CA LEU A 222 6.59 -12.37 -9.50
C LEU A 222 6.89 -10.92 -9.06
N GLY A 223 6.93 -10.62 -7.76
CA GLY A 223 7.46 -9.35 -7.24
C GLY A 223 8.94 -9.17 -7.61
N PHE A 224 9.73 -10.25 -7.59
CA PHE A 224 11.11 -10.27 -8.08
C PHE A 224 11.19 -10.15 -9.60
N ALA A 225 10.31 -10.82 -10.34
CA ALA A 225 10.24 -10.69 -11.80
C ALA A 225 9.90 -9.24 -12.22
N ASN A 226 9.04 -8.54 -11.47
CA ASN A 226 8.70 -7.14 -11.72
C ASN A 226 9.81 -6.17 -11.33
N GLN A 227 10.59 -6.46 -10.28
CA GLN A 227 11.82 -5.71 -9.98
C GLN A 227 12.81 -5.86 -11.14
N TYR A 228 12.94 -7.07 -11.68
CA TYR A 228 13.75 -7.37 -12.85
C TYR A 228 13.23 -6.66 -14.12
N GLN A 229 11.91 -6.62 -14.33
CA GLN A 229 11.29 -6.03 -15.51
C GLN A 229 11.29 -4.49 -15.47
N ALA A 230 11.07 -3.88 -14.30
CA ALA A 230 11.22 -2.44 -14.09
C ALA A 230 12.69 -2.01 -14.23
N GLN A 231 13.64 -2.82 -13.76
CA GLN A 231 15.08 -2.58 -13.98
C GLN A 231 15.46 -2.77 -15.45
N LEU A 232 14.95 -3.80 -16.14
CA LEU A 232 15.17 -3.99 -17.59
C LEU A 232 14.60 -2.83 -18.41
N GLN A 233 13.40 -2.33 -18.10
CA GLN A 233 12.84 -1.15 -18.77
C GLN A 233 13.69 0.09 -18.52
N THR A 234 14.18 0.28 -17.30
CA THR A 234 15.10 1.39 -16.97
C THR A 234 16.42 1.26 -17.74
N THR A 235 16.99 0.05 -17.81
CA THR A 235 18.20 -0.24 -18.59
C THR A 235 17.97 -0.03 -20.10
N LEU A 236 16.83 -0.47 -20.63
CA LEU A 236 16.45 -0.28 -22.04
C LEU A 236 16.27 1.20 -22.38
N MET A 237 15.65 1.98 -21.49
CA MET A 237 15.54 3.44 -21.63
C MET A 237 16.92 4.11 -21.66
N TYR A 238 17.83 3.69 -20.77
CA TYR A 238 19.20 4.20 -20.74
C TYR A 238 19.98 3.85 -22.01
N LEU A 239 19.85 2.60 -22.49
CA LEU A 239 20.46 2.14 -23.74
C LEU A 239 19.90 2.87 -24.96
N ALA A 240 18.59 3.12 -25.00
CA ALA A 240 17.95 3.89 -26.06
C ALA A 240 18.41 5.36 -26.07
N ALA A 241 18.59 5.97 -24.89
CA ALA A 241 19.14 7.32 -24.75
C ALA A 241 20.59 7.40 -25.23
N ILE A 242 21.43 6.40 -24.91
CA ILE A 242 22.80 6.30 -25.40
C ILE A 242 22.82 6.12 -26.93
N ALA A 243 21.98 5.25 -27.48
CA ALA A 243 21.88 5.04 -28.92
C ALA A 243 21.35 6.29 -29.67
N GLY A 244 20.44 7.03 -29.06
CA GLY A 244 19.95 8.32 -29.57
C GLY A 244 21.04 9.39 -29.58
N ALA A 245 21.85 9.48 -28.51
CA ALA A 245 23.01 10.37 -28.44
C ALA A 245 24.08 10.00 -29.48
N GLN A 246 24.27 8.71 -29.78
CA GLN A 246 25.18 8.25 -30.84
C GLN A 246 24.71 8.66 -32.25
N ARG A 247 23.39 8.74 -32.50
CA ARG A 247 22.86 9.18 -33.81
C ARG A 247 22.96 10.68 -34.05
N GLN A 248 23.11 11.48 -33.00
CA GLN A 248 23.22 12.95 -33.09
C GLN A 248 24.69 13.44 -33.13
N ALA A 249 25.67 12.55 -33.00
CA ALA A 249 27.07 12.90 -33.12
C ALA A 249 27.41 13.26 -34.59
N PRO A 250 27.99 14.44 -34.87
CA PRO A 250 28.38 14.82 -36.23
C PRO A 250 29.43 13.86 -36.77
N THR A 251 29.30 13.46 -38.03
CA THR A 251 30.26 12.62 -38.74
C THR A 251 31.62 13.32 -38.81
N MET A 252 32.51 12.98 -37.87
CA MET A 252 33.90 13.46 -37.83
C MET A 252 34.85 12.37 -38.38
N PRO A 253 35.98 12.77 -39.01
CA PRO A 253 36.90 11.85 -39.67
C PRO A 253 37.61 10.89 -38.70
N PRO A 254 38.11 9.73 -39.20
CA PRO A 254 38.36 8.54 -38.39
C PRO A 254 39.72 8.54 -37.67
N GLN A 255 40.02 9.56 -36.85
CA GLN A 255 41.28 9.59 -36.07
C GLN A 255 41.18 10.12 -34.63
N ALA A 256 40.00 10.40 -34.07
CA ALA A 256 39.90 10.92 -32.69
C ALA A 256 38.83 10.23 -31.82
N CYS A 257 38.64 8.91 -31.98
CA CYS A 257 37.51 8.20 -31.34
C CYS A 257 37.92 6.93 -30.57
N SER A 258 38.95 6.99 -29.73
CA SER A 258 39.29 5.89 -28.83
C SER A 258 39.03 6.19 -27.34
N SER A 259 39.07 7.46 -26.92
CA SER A 259 38.95 7.83 -25.50
C SER A 259 37.51 7.98 -24.99
N SER A 260 36.59 8.52 -25.80
CA SER A 260 35.18 8.73 -25.39
C SER A 260 34.34 7.44 -25.41
N PHE A 261 34.60 6.54 -26.37
CA PHE A 261 33.93 5.25 -26.47
C PHE A 261 34.31 4.30 -25.33
N SER A 262 35.57 4.35 -24.88
CA SER A 262 36.04 3.57 -23.73
C SER A 262 35.29 3.93 -22.44
N SER A 263 35.03 5.22 -22.19
CA SER A 263 34.36 5.66 -20.96
C SER A 263 32.90 5.22 -20.85
N LEU A 264 32.13 5.25 -21.95
CA LEU A 264 30.72 4.82 -21.95
C LEU A 264 30.57 3.30 -21.76
N VAL A 265 31.46 2.51 -22.39
CA VAL A 265 31.50 1.05 -22.22
C VAL A 265 31.95 0.69 -20.80
N THR A 266 32.89 1.45 -20.24
CA THR A 266 33.35 1.27 -18.85
C THR A 266 32.25 1.59 -17.83
N LEU A 267 31.45 2.64 -18.05
CA LEU A 267 30.26 2.96 -17.24
C LEU A 267 29.18 1.87 -17.33
N ALA A 268 28.94 1.32 -18.52
CA ALA A 268 28.00 0.21 -18.71
C ALA A 268 28.47 -1.09 -18.02
N LEU A 269 29.77 -1.39 -18.10
CA LEU A 269 30.39 -2.53 -17.41
C LEU A 269 30.40 -2.34 -15.88
N LEU A 270 30.68 -1.13 -15.39
CA LEU A 270 30.58 -0.81 -13.96
C LEU A 270 29.14 -0.95 -13.46
N ALA A 271 28.14 -0.50 -14.23
CA ALA A 271 26.74 -0.71 -13.91
C ALA A 271 26.37 -2.20 -13.87
N LEU A 272 26.86 -3.01 -14.82
CA LEU A 272 26.66 -4.46 -14.85
C LEU A 272 27.35 -5.18 -13.69
N VAL A 273 28.56 -4.77 -13.30
CA VAL A 273 29.29 -5.34 -12.15
C VAL A 273 28.64 -4.94 -10.82
N HIS A 274 28.12 -3.71 -10.71
CA HIS A 274 27.34 -3.26 -9.56
C HIS A 274 26.01 -4.03 -9.46
N LEU A 275 25.37 -4.32 -10.60
CA LEU A 275 24.20 -5.21 -10.69
C LEU A 275 24.55 -6.64 -10.22
N HIS A 276 25.70 -7.20 -10.60
CA HIS A 276 26.07 -8.56 -10.22
C HIS A 276 26.27 -8.72 -8.71
N PHE A 277 26.78 -7.69 -8.03
CA PHE A 277 26.91 -7.68 -6.57
C PHE A 277 25.58 -7.51 -5.82
N GLN A 278 24.58 -6.86 -6.43
CA GLN A 278 23.21 -6.80 -5.89
C GLN A 278 22.41 -8.09 -6.12
N MET A 279 22.84 -8.93 -7.06
CA MET A 279 22.20 -10.21 -7.44
C MET A 279 22.70 -11.43 -6.66
N ALA A 280 23.57 -11.27 -5.65
CA ALA A 280 24.00 -12.41 -4.82
C ALA A 280 22.77 -13.03 -4.13
N PRO A 281 22.44 -14.31 -4.41
CA PRO A 281 21.26 -14.94 -3.86
C PRO A 281 21.40 -15.02 -2.34
N GLN A 282 20.51 -14.33 -1.63
CA GLN A 282 20.27 -14.63 -0.21
C GLN A 282 19.86 -16.10 -0.10
N PRO A 283 20.36 -16.85 0.90
CA PRO A 283 20.03 -18.26 1.04
C PRO A 283 18.51 -18.41 1.07
N ALA A 284 18.00 -19.29 0.21
CA ALA A 284 16.58 -19.55 0.04
C ALA A 284 15.91 -19.73 1.41
N MET A 285 15.25 -18.69 1.90
CA MET A 285 14.47 -18.77 3.12
C MET A 285 13.28 -19.68 2.83
N GLN A 286 13.20 -20.79 3.57
CA GLN A 286 12.13 -21.77 3.47
C GLN A 286 10.76 -21.11 3.36
N GLN A 287 10.03 -21.49 2.31
CA GLN A 287 8.68 -21.04 2.01
C GLN A 287 7.72 -21.53 3.10
N GLY A 288 7.49 -20.69 4.11
CA GLY A 288 6.38 -20.84 5.04
C GLY A 288 5.09 -20.33 4.42
N ALA A 289 4.20 -21.25 4.06
CA ALA A 289 2.87 -21.01 3.49
C ALA A 289 1.90 -20.32 4.49
N TYR A 290 2.06 -19.02 4.72
CA TYR A 290 1.30 -18.27 5.74
C TYR A 290 0.85 -16.87 5.28
N TYR A 291 0.26 -16.71 4.09
CA TYR A 291 -0.23 -15.39 3.67
C TYR A 291 -1.57 -15.50 2.99
N MET A 292 -2.39 -14.43 3.12
CA MET A 292 -3.69 -14.17 2.46
C MET A 292 -4.90 -13.89 3.37
N GLN A 293 -4.78 -13.89 4.70
CA GLN A 293 -5.86 -13.32 5.54
C GLN A 293 -5.57 -11.86 5.88
N HIS A 294 -6.30 -10.94 5.23
CA HIS A 294 -6.30 -9.50 5.53
C HIS A 294 -6.36 -9.26 7.05
N PRO A 295 -5.74 -8.19 7.59
CA PRO A 295 -5.78 -7.90 9.03
C PRO A 295 -7.20 -7.91 9.61
N GLN A 296 -8.18 -7.38 8.86
CA GLN A 296 -9.60 -7.43 9.21
C GLN A 296 -10.12 -8.88 9.35
N ALA A 297 -9.74 -9.80 8.44
CA ALA A 297 -10.08 -11.22 8.52
C ALA A 297 -9.53 -11.89 9.77
N ALA A 298 -8.27 -11.58 10.10
CA ALA A 298 -7.59 -12.13 11.26
C ALA A 298 -8.17 -11.60 12.58
N ALA A 299 -8.58 -10.33 12.62
CA ALA A 299 -9.23 -9.72 13.78
C ALA A 299 -10.60 -10.35 14.06
N MET A 300 -11.43 -10.54 13.02
CA MET A 300 -12.72 -11.23 13.14
C MET A 300 -12.58 -12.66 13.70
N ALA A 301 -11.52 -13.38 13.32
CA ALA A 301 -11.28 -14.74 13.82
C ALA A 301 -10.86 -14.78 15.31
N GLN A 302 -10.26 -13.72 15.84
CA GLN A 302 -9.79 -13.65 17.24
C GLN A 302 -10.92 -13.32 18.21
N GLN A 303 -11.96 -12.58 17.79
CA GLN A 303 -13.13 -12.28 18.64
C GLN A 303 -13.99 -13.52 18.97
N LEU A 304 -13.89 -14.60 18.20
CA LEU A 304 -14.56 -15.88 18.49
C LEU A 304 -14.04 -16.56 19.77
N GLY A 305 -12.96 -16.05 20.38
CA GLY A 305 -12.45 -16.45 21.69
C GLY A 305 -12.88 -15.51 22.82
N ILE A 306 -14.07 -15.77 23.38
CA ILE A 306 -14.62 -15.39 24.72
C ILE A 306 -13.95 -14.21 25.46
N PHE A 307 -14.69 -13.09 25.59
CA PHE A 307 -14.67 -12.19 26.75
C PHE A 307 -16.10 -11.65 27.00
N PRO A 308 -16.53 -11.41 28.27
CA PRO A 308 -17.90 -10.99 28.59
C PRO A 308 -18.14 -9.50 28.26
N PRO A 309 -19.40 -9.08 28.07
CA PRO A 309 -19.75 -7.74 27.59
C PRO A 309 -19.38 -6.65 28.61
N LYS A 310 -18.68 -5.61 28.15
CA LYS A 310 -18.46 -4.39 28.96
C LYS A 310 -19.73 -3.54 28.94
N MET A 311 -20.12 -3.08 30.13
CA MET A 311 -21.28 -2.22 30.40
C MET A 311 -21.29 -0.93 29.57
N THR A 312 -22.49 -0.57 29.11
CA THR A 312 -22.84 0.66 28.43
C THR A 312 -22.66 1.88 29.35
N LEU A 313 -21.70 2.74 29.07
CA LEU A 313 -21.63 4.09 29.64
C LEU A 313 -22.10 5.09 28.58
N GLN A 314 -23.31 5.62 28.77
CA GLN A 314 -23.80 6.76 28.00
C GLN A 314 -22.96 8.00 28.31
N PHE A 315 -22.40 8.65 27.30
CA PHE A 315 -21.97 10.04 27.42
C PHE A 315 -22.53 10.89 26.28
N ASN A 316 -23.12 11.98 26.72
CA ASN A 316 -23.85 12.99 25.98
C ASN A 316 -22.89 13.79 25.06
N ARG A 317 -23.34 14.10 23.84
CA ARG A 317 -22.58 14.83 22.80
C ARG A 317 -22.06 16.20 23.30
N LYS A 318 -20.82 16.54 22.92
CA LYS A 318 -20.43 17.87 22.40
C LYS A 318 -19.08 17.79 21.68
N CYS A 319 -19.09 18.25 20.43
CA CYS A 319 -17.95 18.42 19.53
C CYS A 319 -16.81 19.23 20.21
N ARG A 320 -15.56 18.75 20.13
CA ARG A 320 -14.36 19.49 20.56
C ARG A 320 -13.31 19.40 19.47
N ILE A 321 -13.01 20.56 18.89
CA ILE A 321 -11.80 20.82 18.09
C ILE A 321 -10.60 20.62 19.02
N LEU A 322 -9.66 19.75 18.65
CA LEU A 322 -8.37 19.63 19.32
C LEU A 322 -7.35 20.49 18.57
N SER A 323 -7.16 21.72 19.03
CA SER A 323 -5.99 22.54 18.71
C SER A 323 -4.94 22.35 19.80
N SER A 324 -3.75 21.90 19.44
CA SER A 324 -2.56 22.04 20.29
C SER A 324 -1.88 23.37 19.95
N ASP A 325 -1.76 24.25 20.95
CA ASP A 325 -1.00 25.49 20.88
C ASP A 325 0.46 25.25 20.50
N THR A 326 0.85 25.75 19.33
CA THR A 326 2.21 26.27 19.11
C THR A 326 2.12 27.29 17.98
N LYS A 327 2.12 28.57 18.35
CA LYS A 327 2.15 29.70 17.42
C LYS A 327 3.50 29.74 16.70
N GLN A 328 3.50 29.57 15.38
CA GLN A 328 4.34 30.31 14.45
C GLN A 328 3.66 30.38 13.07
N PRO A 329 3.78 31.50 12.34
CA PRO A 329 2.93 31.77 11.18
C PRO A 329 3.53 31.16 9.92
N PHE A 330 2.83 30.23 9.27
CA PHE A 330 3.10 29.89 7.89
C PHE A 330 1.90 30.26 7.02
N MET A 331 2.22 30.97 5.93
CA MET A 331 1.30 31.61 5.01
C MET A 331 0.27 30.64 4.44
N ASN A 332 -0.98 31.10 4.39
CA ASN A 332 -2.05 30.54 3.58
C ASN A 332 -1.60 30.39 2.12
N ALA A 333 -1.28 29.18 1.69
CA ALA A 333 -1.44 28.77 0.30
C ALA A 333 -2.69 27.90 0.22
N GLY A 334 -3.85 28.56 0.11
CA GLY A 334 -5.09 27.89 -0.24
C GLY A 334 -4.95 27.32 -1.65
N ILE A 335 -5.03 26.00 -1.79
CA ILE A 335 -5.27 25.36 -3.08
C ILE A 335 -6.74 25.63 -3.39
N GLN A 336 -7.01 26.70 -4.13
CA GLN A 336 -8.31 26.92 -4.73
C GLN A 336 -8.48 25.97 -5.91
N PHE A 337 -9.56 25.19 -5.89
CA PHE A 337 -10.05 24.50 -7.06
C PHE A 337 -10.78 25.52 -7.94
N ASN A 338 -10.19 25.83 -9.10
CA ASN A 338 -10.88 26.45 -10.23
C ASN A 338 -10.91 25.44 -11.38
#